data_AF-A0A532CC56-F1
#
_entry.id   AF-A0A532CC56-F1
#
_cell.length_a   1.000
_cell.length_b   1.000
_cell.length_c   1.000
_cell.angle_alpha   90.00
_cell.angle_beta   90.00
_cell.angle_gamma   90.00
#
_symmetry.space_group_name_H-M   'P 1'
#
loop_
_entity.id
_entity.type
_entity.pdbx_description
1 polymer ?
#
loop_
_entity_poly.entity_id
_entity_poly.type
_entity_poly.pdbx_seq_one_letter_code
_entity_poly.pdbx_strand_id
1 'polypeptide(L)'
;MKLETRHQEFAHIRRMRDSRFPHEIAAILPGEFFVSATPMIVYTVLGSCISACIRDPVVGVGGMNHFMLPKPKDGGSDSWGVSTRYGSYAMESLINDILKQGGIKSRLEVKLFGAGKIYEGQIDVGARNAEWVLDFLKTEGLTAVKTDLGDVCPRKVYYFTDSGRVLMKKIERLKNKTIAEREQEYATKIQVVGKPVEEDVTLF
;
A
#
# COMPACT_ATOMS: atom_id res chain seq x y z
N MET A 1 -4.47 23.49 -19.54
CA MET A 1 -3.06 23.03 -19.44
C MET A 1 -2.73 22.17 -18.22
N LYS A 2 -3.13 22.48 -16.97
CA LYS A 2 -2.81 21.62 -15.78
C LYS A 2 -3.64 20.33 -15.66
N LEU A 3 -4.86 20.22 -16.20
CA LEU A 3 -5.67 18.99 -16.08
C LEU A 3 -5.18 17.85 -17.00
N GLU A 4 -4.74 18.15 -18.22
CA GLU A 4 -4.37 17.15 -19.22
C GLU A 4 -3.08 16.39 -18.88
N THR A 5 -2.11 17.04 -18.24
CA THR A 5 -0.86 16.40 -17.78
C THR A 5 -1.08 15.42 -16.64
N ARG A 6 -2.18 15.54 -15.88
CA ARG A 6 -2.45 14.74 -14.67
C ARG A 6 -3.16 13.41 -14.95
N HIS A 7 -3.80 13.28 -16.11
CA HIS A 7 -4.29 11.98 -16.59
C HIS A 7 -3.15 10.99 -16.91
N GLN A 8 -1.90 11.48 -17.09
CA GLN A 8 -0.75 10.61 -17.39
C GLN A 8 -0.17 9.90 -16.14
N GLU A 9 -0.18 10.54 -14.96
CA GLU A 9 0.52 10.01 -13.77
C GLU A 9 -0.04 8.67 -13.29
N PHE A 10 -1.35 8.47 -13.40
CA PHE A 10 -2.02 7.20 -13.06
C PHE A 10 -2.62 6.51 -14.29
N ALA A 11 -2.07 6.73 -15.49
CA ALA A 11 -2.57 6.10 -16.72
C ALA A 11 -2.41 4.58 -16.71
N HIS A 12 -1.42 4.06 -15.98
CA HIS A 12 -1.17 2.64 -15.81
C HIS A 12 -2.18 1.96 -14.87
N ILE A 13 -2.87 2.73 -14.02
CA ILE A 13 -3.85 2.20 -13.07
C ILE A 13 -5.12 1.80 -13.80
N ARG A 14 -5.47 0.52 -13.69
CA ARG A 14 -6.68 -0.02 -14.31
C ARG A 14 -7.93 0.60 -13.67
N ARG A 15 -8.78 1.20 -14.50
CA ARG A 15 -10.08 1.75 -14.08
C ARG A 15 -11.23 0.88 -14.57
N MET A 16 -12.29 0.80 -13.78
CA MET A 16 -13.50 0.05 -14.13
C MET A 16 -14.75 0.70 -13.53
N ARG A 17 -15.88 0.55 -14.21
CA ARG A 17 -17.20 0.91 -13.68
C ARG A 17 -17.96 -0.33 -13.28
N ASP A 18 -18.69 -0.25 -12.18
CA ASP A 18 -19.53 -1.31 -11.65
C ASP A 18 -20.81 -0.67 -11.12
N SER A 19 -21.96 -1.13 -11.62
CA SER A 19 -23.29 -0.58 -11.26
C SER A 19 -23.61 -0.59 -9.77
N ARG A 20 -22.92 -1.41 -8.97
CA ARG A 20 -23.10 -1.49 -7.51
C ARG A 20 -22.43 -0.35 -6.75
N PHE A 21 -21.55 0.39 -7.42
CA PHE A 21 -20.75 1.45 -6.82
C PHE A 21 -21.08 2.80 -7.45
N PRO A 22 -21.13 3.88 -6.63
CA PRO A 22 -21.50 5.20 -7.13
C PRO A 22 -20.40 5.87 -7.97
N HIS A 23 -19.14 5.44 -7.79
CA HIS A 23 -17.97 6.05 -8.41
C HIS A 23 -17.18 5.04 -9.24
N GLU A 24 -16.38 5.54 -10.18
CA GLU A 24 -15.41 4.71 -10.90
C GLU A 24 -14.38 4.10 -9.94
N ILE A 25 -13.98 2.87 -10.22
CA ILE A 25 -13.05 2.09 -9.40
C ILE A 25 -11.66 2.11 -10.04
N ALA A 26 -10.66 2.60 -9.32
CA ALA A 26 -9.25 2.45 -9.62
C ALA A 26 -8.69 1.22 -8.88
N ALA A 27 -8.22 0.21 -9.62
CA ALA A 27 -7.64 -0.99 -9.05
C ALA A 27 -6.11 -0.85 -8.96
N ILE A 28 -5.58 -0.87 -7.73
CA ILE A 28 -4.14 -0.81 -7.47
C ILE A 28 -3.60 -2.21 -7.15
N LEU A 29 -2.44 -2.52 -7.70
CA LEU A 29 -1.65 -3.73 -7.49
C LEU A 29 -0.55 -3.50 -6.44
N PRO A 30 0.11 -4.57 -5.95
CA PRO A 30 1.24 -4.41 -5.04
C PRO A 30 2.34 -3.51 -5.63
N GLY A 31 2.76 -2.52 -4.86
CA GLY A 31 3.69 -1.49 -5.32
C GLY A 31 3.01 -0.37 -6.12
N GLU A 32 1.69 -0.21 -6.06
CA GLU A 32 1.01 0.92 -6.69
C GLU A 32 0.35 1.80 -5.62
N PHE A 33 0.14 3.06 -5.98
CA PHE A 33 -0.69 3.97 -5.23
C PHE A 33 -1.53 4.82 -6.19
N PHE A 34 -2.60 5.39 -5.66
CA PHE A 34 -3.51 6.21 -6.44
C PHE A 34 -4.08 7.34 -5.57
N VAL A 35 -4.10 8.56 -6.11
CA VAL A 35 -4.69 9.74 -5.47
C VAL A 35 -5.68 10.41 -6.42
N SER A 36 -6.80 10.89 -5.88
CA SER A 36 -7.80 11.62 -6.65
C SER A 36 -8.38 12.78 -5.83
N ALA A 37 -8.47 13.94 -6.48
CA ALA A 37 -9.26 15.10 -6.01
C ALA A 37 -10.74 15.02 -6.44
N THR A 38 -11.12 13.98 -7.18
CA THR A 38 -12.52 13.70 -7.53
C THR A 38 -12.99 12.43 -6.83
N PRO A 39 -14.30 12.29 -6.54
CA PRO A 39 -14.82 11.08 -5.92
C PRO A 39 -14.51 9.82 -6.75
N MET A 40 -13.76 8.91 -6.14
CA MET A 40 -13.36 7.63 -6.72
C MET A 40 -13.37 6.55 -5.66
N ILE A 41 -13.39 5.30 -6.13
CA ILE A 41 -13.16 4.14 -5.26
C ILE A 41 -11.81 3.54 -5.61
N VAL A 42 -10.94 3.36 -4.62
CA VAL A 42 -9.67 2.65 -4.81
C VAL A 42 -9.82 1.23 -4.28
N TYR A 43 -9.43 0.25 -5.09
CA TYR A 43 -9.63 -1.17 -4.83
C TYR A 43 -8.32 -1.93 -4.79
N THR A 44 -8.17 -2.82 -3.81
CA THR A 44 -7.09 -3.82 -3.80
C THR A 44 -7.41 -5.07 -2.97
N VAL A 45 -6.54 -6.08 -3.05
CA VAL A 45 -6.56 -7.29 -2.22
C VAL A 45 -5.23 -7.45 -1.52
N LEU A 46 -5.27 -7.65 -0.21
CA LEU A 46 -4.11 -7.67 0.68
C LEU A 46 -3.94 -9.05 1.30
N GLY A 47 -2.72 -9.59 1.23
CA GLY A 47 -2.24 -10.67 2.10
C GLY A 47 -1.42 -10.07 3.24
N SER A 48 -0.10 -10.30 3.26
CA SER A 48 0.82 -9.71 4.23
C SER A 48 1.09 -8.21 4.00
N CYS A 49 0.79 -7.71 2.80
CA CYS A 49 0.93 -6.31 2.44
C CYS A 49 -0.04 -5.40 3.22
N ILE A 50 0.20 -4.09 3.16
CA ILE A 50 -0.65 -3.09 3.81
C ILE A 50 -1.09 -2.04 2.81
N SER A 51 -2.33 -1.58 2.97
CA SER A 51 -2.82 -0.35 2.36
C SER A 51 -3.06 0.71 3.41
N ALA A 52 -2.44 1.87 3.22
CA ALA A 52 -2.86 3.10 3.85
C ALA A 52 -3.90 3.81 2.97
N CYS A 53 -5.05 4.13 3.55
CA CYS A 53 -6.09 4.95 2.97
C CYS A 53 -6.01 6.32 3.63
N ILE A 54 -5.70 7.36 2.86
CA ILE A 54 -5.45 8.69 3.40
C ILE A 54 -6.33 9.70 2.66
N ARG A 55 -6.91 10.67 3.37
CA ARG A 55 -7.58 11.82 2.75
C ARG A 55 -7.49 13.07 3.61
N ASP A 56 -7.63 14.22 2.98
CA ASP A 56 -8.06 15.45 3.65
C ASP A 56 -9.59 15.61 3.42
N PRO A 57 -10.40 15.54 4.48
CA PRO A 57 -11.86 15.58 4.38
C PRO A 57 -12.40 16.97 4.00
N VAL A 58 -11.63 18.05 4.17
CA VAL A 58 -12.07 19.42 3.89
C VAL A 58 -11.95 19.74 2.41
N VAL A 59 -10.80 19.40 1.80
CA VAL A 59 -10.59 19.63 0.36
C VAL A 59 -11.07 18.47 -0.52
N GLY A 60 -11.44 17.33 0.08
CA GLY A 60 -12.01 16.19 -0.65
C GLY A 60 -10.98 15.44 -1.51
N VAL A 61 -9.70 15.51 -1.15
CA VAL A 61 -8.61 14.80 -1.84
C VAL A 61 -8.23 13.58 -1.03
N GLY A 62 -8.19 12.41 -1.67
CA GLY A 62 -7.81 11.18 -1.00
C GLY A 62 -7.26 10.13 -1.94
N GLY A 63 -6.62 9.12 -1.35
CA GLY A 63 -5.96 8.06 -2.08
C GLY A 63 -5.70 6.83 -1.22
N MET A 64 -5.18 5.81 -1.89
CA MET A 64 -4.79 4.56 -1.25
C MET A 64 -3.50 4.05 -1.89
N ASN A 65 -2.61 3.49 -1.08
CA ASN A 65 -1.42 2.77 -1.55
C ASN A 65 -1.55 1.26 -1.29
N HIS A 66 -0.65 0.48 -1.86
CA HIS A 66 -0.47 -0.93 -1.56
C HIS A 66 1.04 -1.20 -1.49
N PHE A 67 1.62 -1.06 -0.30
CA PHE A 67 3.04 -1.32 -0.11
C PHE A 67 3.28 -2.75 0.38
N MET A 68 4.45 -3.27 0.00
CA MET A 68 4.82 -4.65 0.29
C MET A 68 5.81 -4.74 1.44
N LEU A 69 6.81 -3.86 1.52
CA LEU A 69 7.92 -3.97 2.48
C LEU A 69 8.05 -2.71 3.32
N PRO A 70 8.65 -2.76 4.51
CA PRO A 70 8.76 -1.59 5.38
C PRO A 70 9.67 -0.49 4.79
N LYS A 71 10.95 -0.80 4.55
CA LYS A 71 11.93 0.13 3.95
C LYS A 71 13.04 -0.63 3.20
N PRO A 72 13.77 0.00 2.26
CA PRO A 72 15.00 -0.56 1.72
C PRO A 72 16.01 -0.84 2.85
N LYS A 73 16.86 -1.86 2.71
CA LYS A 73 18.02 -2.01 3.60
C LYS A 73 19.09 -0.97 3.23
N ASP A 74 19.71 -0.37 4.25
CA ASP A 74 20.82 0.57 4.05
C ASP A 74 21.96 -0.13 3.29
N GLY A 75 22.41 0.45 2.17
CA GLY A 75 23.53 -0.06 1.36
C GLY A 75 23.17 -0.97 0.18
N GLY A 76 21.91 -1.35 -0.01
CA GLY A 76 21.48 -2.09 -1.20
C GLY A 76 21.12 -1.16 -2.34
N SER A 77 22.00 -0.98 -3.33
CA SER A 77 21.58 -0.49 -4.64
C SER A 77 20.75 -1.59 -5.30
N ASP A 78 19.44 -1.59 -5.06
CA ASP A 78 18.55 -2.37 -5.92
C ASP A 78 18.71 -1.80 -7.33
N SER A 79 19.21 -2.63 -8.24
CA SER A 79 19.33 -2.37 -9.69
C SER A 79 17.97 -2.15 -10.38
N TRP A 80 16.91 -1.97 -9.60
CA TRP A 80 15.50 -1.89 -9.97
C TRP A 80 14.76 -0.66 -9.41
N GLY A 81 15.49 0.43 -9.14
CA GLY A 81 14.97 1.81 -9.04
C GLY A 81 13.89 2.05 -7.97
N VAL A 82 14.25 2.74 -6.88
CA VAL A 82 13.39 3.52 -5.94
C VAL A 82 11.91 3.05 -5.86
N SER A 83 11.69 1.75 -5.67
CA SER A 83 10.41 1.17 -6.04
C SER A 83 9.36 1.40 -4.95
N THR A 84 8.17 1.83 -5.36
CA THR A 84 6.89 1.89 -4.63
C THR A 84 6.51 0.64 -3.83
N ARG A 85 7.29 -0.43 -3.92
CA ARG A 85 7.21 -1.63 -3.09
C ARG A 85 7.51 -1.36 -1.63
N TYR A 86 8.38 -0.37 -1.36
CA TYR A 86 8.75 0.02 -0.02
C TYR A 86 7.73 1.01 0.57
N GLY A 87 7.36 0.77 1.82
CA GLY A 87 6.35 1.50 2.56
C GLY A 87 6.74 2.94 2.73
N SER A 88 8.03 3.25 2.95
CA SER A 88 8.52 4.62 3.04
C SER A 88 8.15 5.43 1.79
N TYR A 89 8.53 4.94 0.61
CA TYR A 89 8.20 5.61 -0.65
C TYR A 89 6.69 5.66 -0.90
N ALA A 90 5.97 4.56 -0.69
CA ALA A 90 4.54 4.50 -0.95
C ALA A 90 3.72 5.43 -0.02
N MET A 91 4.14 5.58 1.24
CA MET A 91 3.51 6.50 2.19
C MET A 91 3.85 7.95 1.87
N GLU A 92 5.13 8.24 1.61
CA GLU A 92 5.58 9.58 1.23
C GLU A 92 4.91 10.07 -0.06
N SER A 93 4.92 9.27 -1.12
CA SER A 93 4.28 9.63 -2.40
C SER A 93 2.78 9.87 -2.24
N LEU A 94 2.07 9.01 -1.50
CA LEU A 94 0.64 9.17 -1.23
C LEU A 94 0.35 10.48 -0.48
N ILE A 95 1.08 10.75 0.61
CA ILE A 95 0.88 11.96 1.41
C ILE A 95 1.22 13.19 0.58
N ASN A 96 2.38 13.20 -0.08
CA ASN A 96 2.84 14.34 -0.87
C ASN A 96 1.88 14.68 -2.00
N ASP A 97 1.30 13.69 -2.69
CA ASP A 97 0.35 13.95 -3.76
C ASP A 97 -1.01 14.47 -3.25
N ILE A 98 -1.43 14.08 -2.04
CA ILE A 98 -2.58 14.70 -1.37
C ILE A 98 -2.27 16.16 -1.03
N LEU A 99 -1.08 16.44 -0.48
CA LEU A 99 -0.66 17.81 -0.11
C LEU A 99 -0.51 18.71 -1.35
N LYS A 100 0.08 18.22 -2.44
CA LYS A 100 0.19 18.95 -3.72
C LYS A 100 -1.17 19.32 -4.30
N GLN A 101 -2.20 18.55 -3.98
CA GLN A 101 -3.58 18.79 -4.41
C GLN A 101 -4.38 19.68 -3.43
N GLY A 102 -3.70 20.30 -2.46
CA GLY A 102 -4.29 21.25 -1.52
C GLY A 102 -4.67 20.64 -0.17
N GLY A 103 -4.37 19.35 0.06
CA GLY A 103 -4.52 18.73 1.36
C GLY A 103 -3.59 19.33 2.40
N ILE A 104 -3.98 19.26 3.68
CA ILE A 104 -3.21 19.77 4.80
C ILE A 104 -2.89 18.62 5.75
N LYS A 105 -1.60 18.47 6.08
CA LYS A 105 -1.09 17.33 6.87
C LYS A 105 -1.84 17.13 8.20
N SER A 106 -2.14 18.21 8.92
CA SER A 106 -2.85 18.15 10.21
C SER A 106 -4.33 17.74 10.10
N ARG A 107 -4.89 17.70 8.90
CA ARG A 107 -6.28 17.27 8.63
C ARG A 107 -6.36 15.87 8.06
N LEU A 108 -5.23 15.20 7.83
CA LEU A 108 -5.22 13.90 7.19
C LEU A 108 -5.89 12.86 8.07
N GLU A 109 -6.94 12.26 7.54
CA GLU A 109 -7.52 11.04 8.08
C GLU A 109 -6.77 9.84 7.52
N VAL A 110 -6.23 8.98 8.39
CA VAL A 110 -5.48 7.79 7.99
C VAL A 110 -6.21 6.53 8.46
N LYS A 111 -6.38 5.56 7.55
CA LYS A 111 -6.88 4.22 7.88
C LYS A 111 -5.96 3.14 7.31
N LEU A 112 -5.72 2.08 8.08
CA LEU A 112 -4.78 1.02 7.71
C LEU A 112 -5.47 -0.35 7.63
N PHE A 113 -5.20 -1.11 6.57
CA PHE A 113 -5.74 -2.45 6.38
C PHE A 113 -4.64 -3.38 5.86
N GLY A 114 -4.70 -4.67 6.19
CA GLY A 114 -3.78 -5.68 5.65
C GLY A 114 -3.02 -6.45 6.72
N ALA A 115 -1.73 -6.70 6.49
CA ALA A 115 -0.84 -7.39 7.42
C ALA A 115 -1.29 -8.82 7.81
N GLY A 116 -1.97 -9.53 6.92
CA GLY A 116 -2.38 -10.91 7.16
C GLY A 116 -1.20 -11.87 7.20
N LYS A 117 -1.18 -12.79 8.17
CA LYS A 117 -0.26 -13.93 8.21
C LYS A 117 -0.80 -15.03 7.31
N ILE A 118 -0.59 -14.89 6.00
CA ILE A 118 -1.13 -15.83 5.01
C ILE A 118 -0.29 -17.09 4.91
N TYR A 119 1.03 -16.96 5.09
CA TYR A 119 1.99 -18.06 5.05
C TYR A 119 2.36 -18.54 6.46
N GLU A 120 2.51 -19.86 6.65
CA GLU A 120 2.82 -20.48 7.95
C GLU A 120 4.33 -20.58 8.24
N GLY A 121 5.17 -19.98 7.40
CA GLY A 121 6.60 -19.91 7.65
C GLY A 121 6.96 -19.14 8.93
N GLN A 122 8.22 -19.28 9.33
CA GLN A 122 8.72 -18.64 10.55
C GLN A 122 8.76 -17.09 10.47
N ILE A 123 8.79 -16.52 9.26
CA ILE A 123 8.84 -15.06 9.06
C ILE A 123 7.42 -14.54 8.92
N ASP A 124 6.96 -13.80 9.93
CA ASP A 124 5.70 -13.06 9.86
C ASP A 124 5.91 -11.69 9.22
N VAL A 125 5.77 -11.63 7.91
CA VAL A 125 5.97 -10.38 7.17
C VAL A 125 4.85 -9.38 7.44
N GLY A 126 3.63 -9.87 7.66
CA GLY A 126 2.48 -9.02 7.98
C GLY A 126 2.72 -8.25 9.28
N ALA A 127 3.16 -8.95 10.34
CA ALA A 127 3.49 -8.32 11.62
C ALA A 127 4.58 -7.25 11.48
N ARG A 128 5.64 -7.51 10.71
CA ARG A 128 6.73 -6.54 10.47
C ARG A 128 6.25 -5.30 9.71
N ASN A 129 5.38 -5.49 8.72
CA ASN A 129 4.79 -4.37 7.99
C ASN A 129 3.88 -3.54 8.90
N ALA A 130 3.12 -4.18 9.78
CA ALA A 130 2.21 -3.53 10.71
C ALA A 130 2.96 -2.69 11.74
N GLU A 131 4.00 -3.24 12.36
CA GLU A 131 4.89 -2.53 13.27
C GLU A 131 5.48 -1.29 12.60
N TRP A 132 6.08 -1.48 11.42
CA TRP A 132 6.72 -0.39 10.70
C TRP A 132 5.77 0.76 10.34
N VAL A 133 4.56 0.47 9.85
CA VAL A 133 3.63 1.53 9.43
C VAL A 133 3.09 2.30 10.64
N LEU A 134 2.92 1.65 11.79
CA LEU A 134 2.51 2.32 13.01
C LEU A 134 3.61 3.27 13.52
N ASP A 135 4.86 2.83 13.46
CA ASP A 135 6.02 3.67 13.78
C ASP A 135 6.20 4.83 12.80
N PHE A 136 5.98 4.59 11.51
CA PHE A 136 5.98 5.63 10.49
C PHE A 136 4.94 6.72 10.83
N LEU A 137 3.69 6.34 11.12
CA LEU A 137 2.65 7.31 11.48
C LEU A 137 3.04 8.11 12.73
N LYS A 138 3.55 7.45 13.77
CA LYS A 138 4.01 8.11 14.99
C LYS A 138 5.11 9.13 14.72
N THR A 139 6.10 8.76 13.90
CA THR A 139 7.22 9.62 13.51
C THR A 139 6.74 10.83 12.70
N GLU A 140 5.77 10.63 11.82
CA GLU A 140 5.18 11.69 11.01
C GLU A 140 4.18 12.58 11.77
N GLY A 141 3.89 12.28 13.03
CA GLY A 141 2.88 12.98 13.83
C GLY A 141 1.45 12.72 13.37
N LEU A 142 1.21 11.58 12.72
CA LEU A 142 -0.09 11.13 12.24
C LEU A 142 -0.65 10.03 13.15
N THR A 143 -1.96 9.85 13.14
CA THR A 143 -2.62 8.77 13.89
C THR A 143 -3.66 8.11 13.01
N ALA A 144 -3.72 6.77 13.04
CA ALA A 144 -4.74 6.03 12.32
C ALA A 144 -6.08 6.12 13.05
N VAL A 145 -7.11 6.63 12.39
CA VAL A 145 -8.48 6.71 12.94
C VAL A 145 -9.18 5.34 12.92
N LYS A 146 -8.72 4.42 12.06
CA LYS A 146 -9.21 3.04 12.00
C LYS A 146 -8.13 2.12 11.46
N THR A 147 -7.99 0.95 12.07
CA THR A 147 -7.10 -0.11 11.61
C THR A 147 -7.81 -1.47 11.58
N ASP A 148 -7.43 -2.32 10.63
CA ASP A 148 -7.67 -3.77 10.65
C ASP A 148 -6.43 -4.46 10.07
N LEU A 149 -5.49 -4.77 10.96
CA LEU A 149 -4.17 -5.35 10.67
C LEU A 149 -4.06 -6.75 11.31
N GLY A 150 -3.21 -7.62 10.77
CA GLY A 150 -2.95 -8.95 11.34
C GLY A 150 -3.90 -10.03 10.80
N ASP A 151 -4.24 -11.03 11.63
CA ASP A 151 -5.13 -12.15 11.28
C ASP A 151 -4.55 -13.10 10.21
N VAL A 152 -5.18 -14.26 10.00
CA VAL A 152 -4.75 -15.31 9.06
C VAL A 152 -5.51 -15.27 7.72
N CYS A 153 -6.24 -14.19 7.47
CA CYS A 153 -7.11 -14.03 6.31
C CYS A 153 -6.66 -12.87 5.42
N PRO A 154 -6.66 -13.04 4.08
CA PRO A 154 -6.53 -11.92 3.15
C PRO A 154 -7.72 -10.96 3.27
N ARG A 155 -7.52 -9.72 2.83
CA ARG A 155 -8.53 -8.66 2.87
C ARG A 155 -8.79 -8.08 1.51
N LYS A 156 -10.05 -8.01 1.12
CA LYS A 156 -10.51 -7.22 -0.01
C LYS A 156 -10.89 -5.83 0.48
N VAL A 157 -10.31 -4.77 -0.07
CA VAL A 157 -10.52 -3.39 0.39
C VAL A 157 -11.04 -2.52 -0.76
N TYR A 158 -12.11 -1.78 -0.50
CA TYR A 158 -12.61 -0.70 -1.33
C TYR A 158 -12.63 0.58 -0.49
N TYR A 159 -11.88 1.60 -0.91
CA TYR A 159 -11.79 2.88 -0.23
C TYR A 159 -12.42 4.00 -1.05
N PHE A 160 -13.33 4.75 -0.45
CA PHE A 160 -14.02 5.87 -1.07
C PHE A 160 -13.25 7.16 -0.76
N THR A 161 -12.64 7.78 -1.76
CA THR A 161 -11.72 8.92 -1.57
C THR A 161 -12.42 10.16 -1.04
N ASP A 162 -13.69 10.35 -1.39
CA ASP A 162 -14.54 11.48 -1.03
C ASP A 162 -15.00 11.45 0.43
N SER A 163 -15.41 10.27 0.91
CA SER A 163 -16.07 10.07 2.21
C SER A 163 -15.19 9.40 3.25
N GLY A 164 -14.04 8.84 2.84
CA GLY A 164 -13.18 8.04 3.69
C GLY A 164 -13.80 6.69 4.06
N ARG A 165 -14.98 6.34 3.51
CA ARG A 165 -15.64 5.07 3.78
C ARG A 165 -14.78 3.93 3.26
N VAL A 166 -14.72 2.83 4.03
CA VAL A 166 -14.04 1.61 3.61
C VAL A 166 -15.04 0.46 3.64
N LEU A 167 -15.10 -0.32 2.56
CA LEU A 167 -15.69 -1.65 2.58
C LEU A 167 -14.55 -2.67 2.59
N MET A 168 -14.44 -3.40 3.69
CA MET A 168 -13.43 -4.44 3.84
C MET A 168 -14.13 -5.79 4.04
N LYS A 169 -13.65 -6.81 3.31
CA LYS A 169 -14.10 -8.19 3.47
C LYS A 169 -12.90 -9.10 3.67
N LYS A 170 -12.88 -9.86 4.77
CA LYS A 170 -11.93 -10.96 4.96
C LYS A 170 -12.29 -12.10 4.01
N ILE A 171 -11.29 -12.63 3.32
CA ILE A 171 -11.43 -13.73 2.38
C ILE A 171 -11.05 -15.02 3.10
N GLU A 172 -11.95 -15.99 3.16
CA GLU A 172 -11.68 -17.27 3.79
C GLU A 172 -10.65 -18.08 2.99
N ARG A 173 -9.69 -18.67 3.71
CA ARG A 173 -8.46 -19.30 3.20
C ARG A 173 -8.70 -20.43 2.18
N LEU A 174 -9.87 -21.06 2.19
CA LEU A 174 -10.16 -22.30 1.46
C LEU A 174 -10.22 -22.19 -0.08
N LYS A 175 -10.17 -20.99 -0.68
CA LYS A 175 -10.46 -20.83 -2.13
C LYS A 175 -9.41 -20.11 -2.97
N ASN A 176 -8.38 -19.49 -2.41
CA ASN A 176 -7.50 -18.59 -3.16
C ASN A 176 -6.04 -19.06 -3.21
N LYS A 177 -5.76 -20.09 -4.02
CA LYS A 177 -4.40 -20.57 -4.32
C LYS A 177 -3.48 -19.44 -4.83
N THR A 178 -4.03 -18.55 -5.64
CA THR A 178 -3.28 -17.42 -6.24
C THR A 178 -2.71 -16.43 -5.22
N ILE A 179 -3.35 -16.25 -4.07
CA ILE A 179 -2.82 -15.38 -3.01
C ILE A 179 -1.71 -16.10 -2.26
N ALA A 180 -1.91 -17.38 -1.93
CA ALA A 180 -0.90 -18.18 -1.24
C ALA A 180 0.39 -18.33 -2.06
N GLU A 181 0.28 -18.57 -3.37
CA GLU A 181 1.42 -18.66 -4.29
C GLU A 181 2.23 -17.36 -4.33
N ARG A 182 1.55 -16.21 -4.44
CA ARG A 182 2.19 -14.87 -4.42
C ARG A 182 2.89 -14.59 -3.09
N GLU A 183 2.26 -14.95 -1.98
CA GLU A 183 2.83 -14.79 -0.63
C GLU A 183 4.06 -15.67 -0.42
N GLN A 184 4.06 -16.88 -0.98
CA GLN A 184 5.22 -17.77 -0.94
C GLN A 184 6.39 -17.21 -1.75
N GLU A 185 6.17 -16.79 -3.01
CA GLU A 185 7.19 -16.13 -3.82
C GLU A 185 7.77 -14.90 -3.10
N TYR A 186 6.89 -14.15 -2.44
CA TYR A 186 7.25 -12.96 -1.68
C TYR A 186 8.10 -13.28 -0.45
N ALA A 187 7.72 -14.29 0.34
CA ALA A 187 8.50 -14.75 1.49
C ALA A 187 9.89 -15.26 1.08
N THR A 188 9.98 -16.01 -0.03
CA THR A 188 11.27 -16.47 -0.58
C THR A 188 12.15 -15.30 -1.01
N LYS A 189 11.60 -14.29 -1.68
CA LYS A 189 12.35 -13.09 -2.11
C LYS A 189 12.91 -12.31 -0.91
N ILE A 190 12.15 -12.20 0.19
CA ILE A 190 12.66 -11.57 1.42
C ILE A 190 13.85 -12.35 2.01
N GLN A 191 13.80 -13.68 1.98
CA GLN A 191 14.91 -14.51 2.45
C GLN A 191 16.17 -14.38 1.59
N VAL A 192 16.02 -14.24 0.27
CA VAL A 192 17.15 -14.00 -0.65
C VAL A 192 17.80 -12.64 -0.39
N VAL A 193 17.00 -11.59 -0.17
CA VAL A 193 17.49 -10.26 0.30
C VAL A 193 18.03 -10.32 1.75
N GLY A 194 17.82 -11.45 2.44
CA GLY A 194 18.28 -11.74 3.80
C GLY A 194 19.69 -12.34 3.89
N LYS A 195 20.25 -12.92 2.82
CA LYS A 195 21.62 -13.40 2.83
C LYS A 195 22.59 -12.25 2.49
N PRO A 196 23.64 -11.99 3.29
CA PRO A 196 24.72 -11.14 2.85
C PRO A 196 25.32 -11.77 1.60
N VAL A 197 25.51 -10.97 0.56
CA VAL A 197 26.36 -11.33 -0.57
C VAL A 197 27.76 -11.42 0.04
N GLU A 198 28.36 -12.61 0.07
CA GLU A 198 29.80 -12.73 0.29
C GLU A 198 30.47 -11.98 -0.86
N GLU A 199 31.00 -10.79 -0.56
CA GLU A 199 31.85 -10.06 -1.48
C GLU A 199 33.16 -10.85 -1.62
N ASP A 200 33.28 -11.62 -2.71
CA ASP A 200 34.57 -12.10 -3.21
C ASP A 200 35.38 -10.89 -3.71
N VAL A 201 35.94 -10.12 -2.78
CA VAL A 201 36.91 -9.07 -3.09
C VAL A 201 38.24 -9.76 -3.38
N THR A 202 38.50 -10.03 -4.65
CA THR A 202 39.86 -10.33 -5.12
C THR A 202 40.60 -9.00 -5.30
N LEU A 203 41.58 -8.72 -4.43
CA LEU A 203 42.51 -7.61 -4.58
C LEU A 203 43.58 -7.97 -5.63
N PHE A 204 43.77 -7.09 -6.62
CA PHE A 204 44.98 -6.99 -7.44
C PHE A 204 45.54 -5.56 -7.32
#